data_AF-A0A2T1DD56-F1
#
_entry.id   AF-A0A2T1DD56-F1
#
_cell.length_a   1.000
_cell.length_b   1.000
_cell.length_c   1.000
_cell.angle_alpha   90.00
_cell.angle_beta   90.00
_cell.angle_gamma   90.00
#
_symmetry.space_group_name_H-M   'P 1'
#
loop_
_entity.id
_entity.type
_entity.pdbx_description
1 polymer ?
#
loop_
_entity_poly.entity_id
_entity_poly.type
_entity_poly.pdbx_seq_one_letter_code
_entity_poly.pdbx_strand_id
1 'polypeptide(L)'
;MLEEYGVEIQTMTLEEKFTEFVRNLQSAEIVDELHLSQEQQQSKKPDFFFFERQFIGEMKSIKKDMEPKAQAILEEHKDRPEYPVFFGQWSSDKILQQLPDGESINKKMFDAITSALEDNVEKANRQIRETKKVFGISDSQGILIILNDFVEILSPDLIVRKIHQLLNKKSSSGDARYPHISVVWIVSEIHILKTELGKEFLPSIVFVNDYASSYQEANDYVKWLQRKWASFNNIPFIEGGLNLKNTWFSNRKEIDSPEISRSNMWRRQYSQVPYLRHFSKEQLLEYSQRLWFETLPAFIRGAHKEPSQETVFELMEKQTHLIEEINYRGIDFREFSPKLHEAFNRLQQEGKLNIQD
;
A
#
# COMPACT_ATOMS: atom_id res chain seq x y z
N MET A 1 -6.67 -33.40 -22.84
CA MET A 1 -5.64 -34.46 -22.76
C MET A 1 -4.27 -33.88 -22.36
N LEU A 2 -4.22 -33.05 -21.31
CA LEU A 2 -3.04 -32.68 -20.51
C LEU A 2 -3.55 -32.09 -19.19
N GLU A 3 -4.53 -32.74 -18.56
CA GLU A 3 -5.04 -32.39 -17.21
C GLU A 3 -4.67 -33.47 -16.17
N GLU A 4 -3.81 -34.43 -16.54
CA GLU A 4 -3.57 -35.65 -15.73
C GLU A 4 -2.18 -35.71 -15.06
N TYR A 5 -1.50 -34.58 -14.92
CA TYR A 5 -0.33 -34.49 -14.04
C TYR A 5 -0.53 -33.33 -13.07
N GLY A 6 -0.99 -33.66 -11.86
CA GLY A 6 -1.01 -32.77 -10.69
C GLY A 6 0.40 -32.40 -10.25
N VAL A 7 1.13 -31.68 -11.12
CA VAL A 7 2.30 -30.92 -10.74
C VAL A 7 1.75 -29.62 -10.16
N GLU A 8 1.68 -29.53 -8.84
CA GLU A 8 1.74 -28.22 -8.20
C GLU A 8 2.99 -27.53 -8.76
N ILE A 9 2.82 -26.57 -9.66
CA ILE A 9 3.90 -25.67 -10.03
C ILE A 9 4.19 -24.90 -8.75
N GLN A 10 5.22 -25.34 -8.02
CA GLN A 10 5.76 -24.58 -6.90
C GLN A 10 6.20 -23.23 -7.45
N THR A 11 5.37 -22.21 -7.30
CA THR A 11 5.71 -20.84 -7.66
C THR A 11 6.79 -20.38 -6.70
N MET A 12 8.01 -20.17 -7.22
CA MET A 12 9.13 -19.62 -6.47
C MET A 12 8.74 -18.27 -5.86
N THR A 13 9.12 -18.05 -4.60
CA THR A 13 9.02 -16.76 -3.92
C THR A 13 9.93 -15.71 -4.59
N LEU A 14 9.69 -14.42 -4.35
CA LEU A 14 10.55 -13.37 -4.90
C LEU A 14 12.00 -13.49 -4.39
N GLU A 15 12.21 -13.94 -3.15
CA GLU A 15 13.55 -14.20 -2.60
C GLU A 15 14.28 -15.32 -3.34
N GLU A 16 13.61 -16.46 -3.57
CA GLU A 16 14.18 -17.60 -4.30
C GLU A 16 14.50 -17.22 -5.74
N LYS A 17 13.57 -16.52 -6.39
CA LYS A 17 13.71 -16.02 -7.75
C LYS A 17 14.85 -15.02 -7.88
N PHE A 18 14.99 -14.11 -6.91
CA PHE A 18 16.09 -13.15 -6.87
C PHE A 18 17.44 -13.84 -6.63
N THR A 19 17.47 -14.83 -5.73
CA THR A 19 18.66 -15.64 -5.47
C THR A 19 19.09 -16.40 -6.73
N GLU A 20 18.13 -17.00 -7.46
CA GLU A 20 18.40 -17.67 -8.73
C GLU A 20 18.92 -16.69 -9.79
N PHE A 21 18.37 -15.48 -9.86
CA PHE A 21 18.93 -14.42 -10.71
C PHE A 21 20.40 -14.13 -10.38
N VAL A 22 20.72 -13.93 -9.09
CA VAL A 22 22.09 -13.65 -8.66
C VAL A 22 23.02 -14.82 -8.98
N ARG A 23 22.57 -16.07 -8.79
CA ARG A 23 23.31 -17.29 -9.14
C ARG A 23 23.74 -17.32 -10.62
N ASN A 24 22.93 -16.75 -11.51
CA ASN A 24 23.20 -16.68 -12.94
C ASN A 24 24.15 -15.55 -13.35
N LEU A 25 24.64 -14.73 -12.41
CA LEU A 25 25.61 -13.67 -12.67
C LEU A 25 27.04 -14.19 -12.45
N GLN A 26 27.88 -14.10 -13.48
CA GLN A 26 29.31 -14.46 -13.38
C GLN A 26 30.08 -13.59 -12.36
N SER A 27 29.58 -12.38 -12.09
CA SER A 27 30.20 -11.42 -11.17
C SER A 27 29.65 -11.52 -9.74
N ALA A 28 28.93 -12.57 -9.37
CA ALA A 28 28.33 -12.70 -8.06
C ALA A 28 28.74 -13.99 -7.33
N GLU A 29 28.79 -13.91 -6.01
CA GLU A 29 28.96 -15.06 -5.11
C GLU A 29 27.78 -15.09 -4.14
N ILE A 30 27.13 -16.25 -4.00
CA ILE A 30 26.16 -16.50 -2.93
C ILE A 30 26.95 -16.93 -1.70
N VAL A 31 26.91 -16.14 -0.64
CA VAL A 31 27.86 -16.31 0.47
C VAL A 31 27.64 -17.61 1.24
N ASP A 32 26.40 -18.10 1.31
CA ASP A 32 26.09 -19.39 1.92
C ASP A 32 26.59 -20.60 1.12
N GLU A 33 26.97 -20.41 -0.16
CA GLU A 33 27.54 -21.45 -1.02
C GLU A 33 29.08 -21.46 -0.99
N LEU A 34 29.73 -20.53 -0.27
CA LEU A 34 31.18 -20.42 -0.20
C LEU A 34 31.81 -21.37 0.85
N HIS A 35 33.03 -21.81 0.56
CA HIS A 35 33.89 -22.44 1.56
C HIS A 35 34.50 -21.37 2.48
N LEU A 36 33.97 -21.26 3.69
CA LEU A 36 34.33 -20.22 4.66
C LEU A 36 35.20 -20.76 5.79
N SER A 37 36.05 -19.90 6.37
CA SER A 37 36.77 -20.19 7.61
C SER A 37 35.80 -20.38 8.79
N GLN A 38 36.27 -21.00 9.88
CA GLN A 38 35.44 -21.19 11.07
C GLN A 38 34.94 -19.86 11.66
N GLU A 39 35.77 -18.82 11.64
CA GLU A 39 35.40 -17.46 12.07
C GLU A 39 34.32 -16.86 11.17
N GLN A 40 34.48 -16.99 9.84
CA GLN A 40 33.50 -16.52 8.86
C GLN A 40 32.14 -17.24 9.01
N GLN A 41 32.16 -18.55 9.27
CA GLN A 41 30.95 -19.35 9.49
C GLN A 41 30.17 -18.93 10.74
N GLN A 42 30.87 -18.50 11.79
CA GLN A 42 30.26 -18.06 13.06
C GLN A 42 29.72 -16.63 13.01
N SER A 43 30.16 -15.83 12.03
CA SER A 43 29.70 -14.46 11.84
C SER A 43 28.33 -14.38 11.15
N LYS A 44 27.62 -13.27 11.33
CA LYS A 44 26.45 -12.97 10.48
C LYS A 44 26.94 -12.58 9.09
N LYS A 45 26.53 -13.37 8.10
CA LYS A 45 26.93 -13.25 6.70
C LYS A 45 25.93 -12.36 5.94
N PRO A 46 26.38 -11.66 4.89
CA PRO A 46 25.47 -11.07 3.92
C PRO A 46 24.96 -12.19 2.99
N ASP A 47 23.97 -11.88 2.17
CA ASP A 47 23.44 -12.84 1.20
C ASP A 47 24.40 -12.98 -0.01
N PHE A 48 24.96 -11.85 -0.47
CA PHE A 48 25.73 -11.80 -1.72
C PHE A 48 27.02 -11.00 -1.62
N PHE A 49 28.03 -11.44 -2.36
CA PHE A 49 29.10 -10.55 -2.84
C PHE A 49 28.96 -10.32 -4.33
N PHE A 50 29.31 -9.11 -4.76
CA PHE A 50 29.33 -8.77 -6.17
C PHE A 50 30.65 -8.14 -6.58
N PHE A 51 31.01 -8.37 -7.85
CA PHE A 51 32.12 -7.78 -8.57
C PHE A 51 33.42 -7.83 -7.76
N GLU A 52 33.98 -9.04 -7.65
CA GLU A 52 35.22 -9.29 -6.87
C GLU A 52 35.12 -8.78 -5.42
N ARG A 53 33.92 -8.91 -4.83
CA ARG A 53 33.58 -8.45 -3.47
C ARG A 53 33.69 -6.95 -3.26
N GLN A 54 33.74 -6.14 -4.32
CA GLN A 54 33.63 -4.68 -4.22
C GLN A 54 32.28 -4.24 -3.69
N PHE A 55 31.23 -5.04 -3.86
CA PHE A 55 29.92 -4.77 -3.26
C PHE A 55 29.43 -5.92 -2.38
N ILE A 56 28.82 -5.55 -1.26
CA ILE A 56 28.18 -6.46 -0.31
C ILE A 56 26.68 -6.29 -0.46
N GLY A 57 25.99 -7.34 -0.89
CA GLY A 57 24.54 -7.36 -1.05
C GLY A 57 23.85 -7.99 0.16
N GLU A 58 22.97 -7.25 0.82
CA GLU A 58 22.07 -7.77 1.85
C GLU A 58 20.63 -7.70 1.37
N MET A 59 19.94 -8.83 1.35
CA MET A 59 18.56 -8.99 0.91
C MET A 59 17.60 -9.03 2.10
N LYS A 60 16.49 -8.30 1.99
CA LYS A 60 15.41 -8.27 2.98
C LYS A 60 14.06 -8.30 2.27
N SER A 61 13.33 -9.41 2.40
CA SER A 61 11.92 -9.42 2.02
C SER A 61 11.03 -8.88 3.14
N ILE A 62 10.02 -8.12 2.73
CA ILE A 62 8.97 -7.62 3.61
C ILE A 62 7.88 -8.69 3.67
N LYS A 63 7.88 -9.47 4.75
CA LYS A 63 6.93 -10.59 4.95
C LYS A 63 5.82 -10.32 5.96
N LYS A 64 5.95 -9.25 6.74
CA LYS A 64 5.03 -8.96 7.84
C LYS A 64 4.12 -7.81 7.49
N ASP A 65 2.83 -8.11 7.44
CA ASP A 65 1.80 -7.09 7.37
C ASP A 65 1.66 -6.38 8.73
N MET A 66 1.74 -5.06 8.69
CA MET A 66 1.68 -4.17 9.85
C MET A 66 0.40 -3.31 9.84
N GLU A 67 -0.48 -3.49 8.85
CA GLU A 67 -1.79 -2.84 8.78
C GLU A 67 -2.60 -3.01 10.06
N PRO A 68 -2.70 -4.22 10.68
CA PRO A 68 -3.46 -4.37 11.92
C PRO A 68 -2.97 -3.47 13.05
N LYS A 69 -1.66 -3.19 13.10
CA LYS A 69 -1.07 -2.30 14.12
C LYS A 69 -1.41 -0.83 13.86
N ALA A 70 -1.41 -0.39 12.60
CA ALA A 70 -1.85 0.95 12.25
C ALA A 70 -3.36 1.13 12.45
N GLN A 71 -4.17 0.13 12.12
CA GLN A 71 -5.61 0.17 12.36
C GLN A 71 -5.91 0.28 13.85
N ALA A 72 -5.21 -0.45 14.71
CA ALA A 72 -5.36 -0.33 16.16
C ALA A 72 -5.14 1.11 16.66
N ILE A 73 -4.15 1.82 16.12
CA ILE A 73 -3.89 3.23 16.46
C ILE A 73 -5.08 4.12 16.08
N LEU A 74 -5.71 3.87 14.93
CA LEU A 74 -6.88 4.64 14.50
C LEU A 74 -8.13 4.32 15.35
N GLU A 75 -8.35 3.05 15.68
CA GLU A 75 -9.48 2.60 16.49
C GLU A 75 -9.47 3.16 17.92
N GLU A 76 -8.30 3.47 18.50
CA GLU A 76 -8.17 4.17 19.79
C GLU A 76 -8.89 5.54 19.82
N HIS A 77 -9.17 6.10 18.64
CA HIS A 77 -9.82 7.40 18.49
C HIS A 77 -11.31 7.32 18.14
N LYS A 78 -11.89 6.12 18.01
CA LYS A 78 -13.25 5.90 17.51
C LYS A 78 -14.35 6.46 18.40
N ASP A 79 -14.13 6.50 19.72
CA ASP A 79 -15.12 7.00 20.68
C ASP A 79 -15.12 8.54 20.81
N ARG A 80 -14.26 9.22 20.04
CA ARG A 80 -14.18 10.69 20.07
C ARG A 80 -15.39 11.31 19.38
N PRO A 81 -15.95 12.42 19.91
CA PRO A 81 -17.02 13.17 19.26
C PRO A 81 -16.65 13.64 17.84
N GLU A 82 -15.38 13.90 17.55
CA GLU A 82 -14.92 14.35 16.23
C GLU A 82 -14.75 13.19 15.23
N TYR A 83 -14.72 11.94 15.70
CA TYR A 83 -14.57 10.79 14.82
C TYR A 83 -15.82 10.67 13.92
N PRO A 84 -15.65 10.59 12.59
CA PRO A 84 -16.77 10.64 11.67
C PRO A 84 -17.63 9.38 11.75
N VAL A 85 -18.94 9.55 11.60
CA VAL A 85 -19.85 8.42 11.35
C VAL A 85 -19.95 8.26 9.85
N PHE A 86 -19.71 7.06 9.33
CA PHE A 86 -19.74 6.80 7.90
C PHE A 86 -20.26 5.39 7.59
N PHE A 87 -20.71 5.19 6.35
CA PHE A 87 -21.19 3.89 5.86
C PHE A 87 -20.15 3.23 4.97
N GLY A 88 -19.87 1.95 5.23
CA GLY A 88 -18.86 1.19 4.49
C GLY A 88 -17.44 1.49 4.97
N GLN A 89 -16.49 1.57 4.04
CA GLN A 89 -15.08 1.81 4.34
C GLN A 89 -14.68 3.21 3.87
N TRP A 90 -14.09 3.99 4.77
CA TRP A 90 -13.35 5.21 4.42
C TRP A 90 -11.86 4.92 4.46
N SER A 91 -11.10 5.60 3.60
CA SER A 91 -9.66 5.61 3.76
C SER A 91 -9.29 6.31 5.07
N SER A 92 -8.21 5.86 5.71
CA SER A 92 -7.67 6.48 6.92
C SER A 92 -7.47 7.98 6.75
N ASP A 93 -6.98 8.43 5.59
CA ASP A 93 -6.77 9.85 5.29
C ASP A 93 -8.03 10.70 5.46
N LYS A 94 -9.21 10.17 5.04
CA LYS A 94 -10.48 10.90 5.18
C LYS A 94 -10.93 11.00 6.63
N ILE A 95 -10.72 9.94 7.41
CA ILE A 95 -11.02 9.93 8.85
C ILE A 95 -10.12 10.93 9.56
N LEU A 96 -8.82 10.91 9.26
CA LEU A 96 -7.82 11.77 9.87
C LEU A 96 -8.05 13.25 9.56
N GLN A 97 -8.58 13.60 8.39
CA GLN A 97 -8.96 15.00 8.05
C GLN A 97 -10.06 15.58 8.95
N GLN A 98 -10.88 14.74 9.58
CA GLN A 98 -11.92 15.18 10.51
C GLN A 98 -11.41 15.35 11.95
N LEU A 99 -10.24 14.78 12.26
CA LEU A 99 -9.64 14.84 13.59
C LEU A 99 -8.70 16.06 13.71
N PRO A 100 -8.80 16.85 14.79
CA PRO A 100 -7.97 18.06 14.97
C PRO A 100 -6.47 17.75 15.07
N ASP A 101 -6.11 16.55 15.53
CA ASP A 101 -4.76 16.01 15.67
C ASP A 101 -4.44 14.92 14.62
N GLY A 102 -5.21 14.87 13.53
CA GLY A 102 -5.09 13.85 12.48
C GLY A 102 -3.69 13.70 11.90
N GLU A 103 -2.91 14.78 11.77
CA GLU A 103 -1.52 14.70 11.30
C GLU A 103 -0.60 13.91 12.26
N SER A 104 -0.78 14.10 13.58
CA SER A 104 -0.02 13.38 14.60
C SER A 104 -0.37 11.88 14.60
N ILE A 105 -1.66 11.56 14.46
CA ILE A 105 -2.14 10.18 14.35
C ILE A 105 -1.61 9.54 13.06
N ASN A 106 -1.68 10.25 11.93
CA ASN A 106 -1.14 9.77 10.65
C ASN A 106 0.35 9.43 10.77
N LYS A 107 1.14 10.29 11.44
CA LYS A 107 2.56 10.04 11.68
C LYS A 107 2.78 8.75 12.49
N LYS A 108 2.01 8.53 13.56
CA LYS A 108 2.09 7.30 14.36
C LYS A 108 1.71 6.07 13.54
N MET A 109 0.65 6.15 12.73
CA MET A 109 0.25 5.06 11.83
C MET A 109 1.34 4.75 10.81
N PHE A 110 1.89 5.78 10.16
CA PHE A 110 3.00 5.62 9.22
C PHE A 110 4.21 4.96 9.88
N ASP A 111 4.60 5.39 11.09
CA ASP A 111 5.71 4.78 11.83
C ASP A 111 5.41 3.33 12.21
N ALA A 112 4.16 2.98 12.52
CA ALA A 112 3.75 1.62 12.82
C ALA A 112 3.79 0.71 11.58
N ILE A 113 3.30 1.18 10.43
CA ILE A 113 3.33 0.45 9.15
C ILE A 113 4.79 0.21 8.72
N THR A 114 5.63 1.23 8.89
CA THR A 114 7.00 1.22 8.36
C THR A 114 8.05 0.76 9.38
N SER A 115 7.67 0.33 10.59
CA SER A 115 8.65 -0.03 11.63
C SER A 115 9.52 -1.21 11.22
N ALA A 116 8.96 -2.18 10.48
CA ALA A 116 9.71 -3.33 9.98
C ALA A 116 10.84 -2.92 9.00
N LEU A 117 10.66 -1.82 8.26
CA LEU A 117 11.70 -1.29 7.37
C LEU A 117 12.87 -0.72 8.18
N GLU A 118 12.61 -0.04 9.30
CA GLU A 118 13.67 0.48 10.18
C GLU A 118 14.52 -0.66 10.75
N ASP A 119 13.88 -1.72 11.24
CA ASP A 119 14.58 -2.91 11.73
C ASP A 119 15.43 -3.58 10.64
N ASN A 120 14.91 -3.66 9.40
CA ASN A 120 15.62 -4.24 8.26
C ASN A 120 16.85 -3.42 7.88
N VAL A 121 16.72 -2.09 7.80
CA VAL A 121 17.84 -1.18 7.52
C VAL A 121 18.90 -1.25 8.61
N GLU A 122 18.51 -1.25 9.89
CA GLU A 122 19.45 -1.34 11.00
C GLU A 122 20.21 -2.68 11.00
N LYS A 123 19.50 -3.79 10.78
CA LYS A 123 20.11 -5.12 10.69
C LYS A 123 21.08 -5.21 9.52
N ALA A 124 20.68 -4.74 8.34
CA ALA A 124 21.50 -4.75 7.14
C ALA A 124 22.78 -3.93 7.31
N ASN A 125 22.67 -2.69 7.81
CA ASN A 125 23.83 -1.85 8.06
C ASN A 125 24.83 -2.52 9.03
N ARG A 126 24.33 -3.17 10.09
CA ARG A 126 25.17 -3.92 11.03
C ARG A 126 25.80 -5.15 10.37
N GLN A 127 25.04 -5.92 9.59
CA GLN A 127 25.55 -7.10 8.88
C GLN A 127 26.68 -6.70 7.94
N ILE A 128 26.46 -5.73 7.06
CA ILE A 128 27.47 -5.20 6.13
C ILE A 128 28.74 -4.75 6.88
N ARG A 129 28.58 -4.02 7.99
CA ARG A 129 29.72 -3.58 8.82
C ARG A 129 30.55 -4.76 9.34
N GLU A 130 29.91 -5.77 9.90
CA GLU A 130 30.63 -6.92 10.45
C GLU A 130 31.25 -7.77 9.33
N THR A 131 30.57 -7.93 8.19
CA THR A 131 31.13 -8.59 7.00
C THR A 131 32.42 -7.93 6.55
N LYS A 132 32.45 -6.59 6.42
CA LYS A 132 33.66 -5.84 6.03
C LYS A 132 34.86 -6.20 6.90
N LYS A 133 34.65 -6.33 8.21
CA LYS A 133 35.71 -6.69 9.17
C LYS A 133 36.15 -8.13 9.02
N VAL A 134 35.20 -9.07 9.04
CA VAL A 134 35.47 -10.52 9.05
C VAL A 134 36.09 -10.99 7.73
N PHE A 135 35.75 -10.36 6.62
CA PHE A 135 36.29 -10.69 5.29
C PHE A 135 37.49 -9.82 4.89
N GLY A 136 37.90 -8.85 5.71
CA GLY A 136 39.03 -7.96 5.39
C GLY A 136 38.80 -7.05 4.19
N ILE A 137 37.54 -6.67 3.94
CA ILE A 137 37.10 -5.89 2.76
C ILE A 137 36.52 -4.53 3.19
N SER A 138 37.32 -3.71 3.87
CA SER A 138 36.88 -2.41 4.42
C SER A 138 36.28 -1.47 3.37
N ASP A 139 36.81 -1.54 2.15
CA ASP A 139 36.55 -0.59 1.06
C ASP A 139 35.32 -0.97 0.24
N SER A 140 34.73 -2.16 0.47
CA SER A 140 33.53 -2.59 -0.25
C SER A 140 32.34 -1.68 0.04
N GLN A 141 31.44 -1.48 -0.92
CA GLN A 141 30.24 -0.67 -0.75
C GLN A 141 29.04 -1.57 -0.42
N GLY A 142 28.12 -1.08 0.43
CA GLY A 142 26.95 -1.86 0.84
C GLY A 142 25.73 -1.59 -0.02
N ILE A 143 25.09 -2.65 -0.51
CA ILE A 143 23.83 -2.60 -1.25
C ILE A 143 22.76 -3.31 -0.42
N LEU A 144 21.72 -2.58 -0.03
CA LEU A 144 20.53 -3.16 0.60
C LEU A 144 19.46 -3.43 -0.46
N ILE A 145 19.05 -4.68 -0.61
CA ILE A 145 18.01 -5.11 -1.53
C ILE A 145 16.72 -5.35 -0.74
N ILE A 146 15.67 -4.60 -1.03
CA ILE A 146 14.36 -4.72 -0.39
C ILE A 146 13.39 -5.34 -1.40
N LEU A 147 12.81 -6.48 -1.04
CA LEU A 147 11.86 -7.22 -1.86
C LEU A 147 10.45 -7.09 -1.26
N ASN A 148 9.46 -6.73 -2.07
CA ASN A 148 8.05 -6.70 -1.66
C ASN A 148 7.14 -7.41 -2.67
N ASP A 149 6.82 -8.66 -2.38
CA ASP A 149 5.87 -9.51 -3.09
C ASP A 149 4.61 -9.84 -2.26
N PHE A 150 4.52 -9.34 -1.01
CA PHE A 150 3.49 -9.77 -0.07
C PHE A 150 2.71 -8.63 0.60
N VAL A 151 3.36 -7.53 1.00
CA VAL A 151 2.73 -6.51 1.85
C VAL A 151 2.16 -5.37 0.99
N GLU A 152 0.84 -5.40 0.81
CA GLU A 152 0.06 -4.44 0.00
C GLU A 152 0.06 -3.02 0.57
N ILE A 153 -0.01 -2.87 1.89
CA ILE A 153 0.00 -1.53 2.51
C ILE A 153 1.34 -0.78 2.34
N LEU A 154 2.42 -1.50 2.01
CA LEU A 154 3.76 -0.92 1.80
C LEU A 154 4.00 -0.63 0.33
N SER A 155 3.29 0.38 -0.18
CA SER A 155 3.51 0.87 -1.54
C SER A 155 4.95 1.37 -1.74
N PRO A 156 5.48 1.34 -2.98
CA PRO A 156 6.85 1.73 -3.24
C PRO A 156 7.18 3.17 -2.81
N ASP A 157 6.24 4.11 -2.92
CA ASP A 157 6.43 5.49 -2.45
C ASP A 157 6.54 5.58 -0.91
N LEU A 158 5.78 4.79 -0.15
CA LEU A 158 5.89 4.72 1.30
C LEU A 158 7.22 4.13 1.74
N ILE A 159 7.68 3.07 1.06
CA ILE A 159 9.01 2.48 1.30
C ILE A 159 10.08 3.53 1.03
N VAL A 160 10.06 4.18 -0.13
CA VAL A 160 11.04 5.23 -0.48
C VAL A 160 11.02 6.37 0.54
N ARG A 161 9.84 6.84 0.95
CA ARG A 161 9.71 7.90 1.97
C ARG A 161 10.36 7.48 3.29
N LYS A 162 10.13 6.25 3.75
CA LYS A 162 10.76 5.75 4.98
C LYS A 162 12.27 5.60 4.83
N ILE A 163 12.75 5.01 3.73
CA ILE A 163 14.18 4.85 3.47
C ILE A 163 14.87 6.21 3.43
N HIS A 164 14.30 7.20 2.76
CA HIS A 164 14.80 8.58 2.77
C HIS A 164 14.88 9.14 4.20
N GLN A 165 13.85 8.96 5.03
CA GLN A 165 13.89 9.39 6.43
C GLN A 165 14.99 8.68 7.21
N LEU A 166 15.16 7.37 7.03
CA LEU A 166 16.14 6.56 7.76
C LEU A 166 17.57 6.92 7.40
N LEU A 167 17.90 7.02 6.10
CA LEU A 167 19.26 7.32 5.66
C LEU A 167 19.69 8.75 5.98
N ASN A 168 18.73 9.68 6.14
CA ASN A 168 18.99 11.03 6.64
C ASN A 168 19.10 11.13 8.17
N LYS A 169 18.84 10.05 8.93
CA LYS A 169 19.01 10.09 10.39
C LYS A 169 20.50 10.24 10.73
N LYS A 170 20.78 11.13 11.67
CA LYS A 170 22.11 11.31 12.25
C LYS A 170 22.19 10.68 13.65
N SER A 171 23.37 10.23 14.03
CA SER A 171 23.69 9.85 15.41
C SER A 171 23.71 11.10 16.31
N SER A 172 23.83 10.89 17.62
CA SER A 172 24.08 11.98 18.58
C SER A 172 25.39 12.73 18.31
N SER A 173 26.37 12.09 17.66
CA SER A 173 27.64 12.71 17.24
C SER A 173 27.52 13.52 15.94
N GLY A 174 26.38 13.46 15.24
CA GLY A 174 26.16 14.16 13.98
C GLY A 174 26.54 13.37 12.72
N ASP A 175 27.10 12.17 12.89
CA ASP A 175 27.45 11.25 11.80
C ASP A 175 26.20 10.58 11.21
N ALA A 176 26.29 10.08 9.97
CA ALA A 176 25.21 9.30 9.38
C ALA A 176 24.93 8.04 10.21
N ARG A 177 23.65 7.76 10.52
CA ARG A 177 23.26 6.61 11.35
C ARG A 177 23.53 5.26 10.65
N TYR A 178 23.44 5.23 9.32
CA TYR A 178 23.61 4.01 8.51
C TYR A 178 24.70 4.18 7.44
N PRO A 179 25.97 4.37 7.84
CA PRO A 179 27.04 4.76 6.92
C PRO A 179 27.54 3.60 6.03
N HIS A 180 27.15 2.36 6.33
CA HIS A 180 27.63 1.19 5.58
C HIS A 180 26.70 0.80 4.43
N ILE A 181 25.53 1.44 4.31
CA ILE A 181 24.62 1.27 3.17
C ILE A 181 24.87 2.42 2.20
N SER A 182 25.40 2.11 1.02
CA SER A 182 25.63 3.09 -0.04
C SER A 182 24.39 3.27 -0.92
N VAL A 183 23.70 2.17 -1.22
CA VAL A 183 22.53 2.16 -2.10
C VAL A 183 21.47 1.21 -1.56
N VAL A 184 20.20 1.59 -1.72
CA VAL A 184 19.04 0.74 -1.48
C VAL A 184 18.34 0.47 -2.81
N TRP A 185 18.17 -0.80 -3.15
CA TRP A 185 17.42 -1.25 -4.32
C TRP A 185 16.11 -1.90 -3.88
N ILE A 186 14.98 -1.29 -4.25
CA ILE A 186 13.64 -1.76 -3.93
C ILE A 186 13.05 -2.44 -5.18
N VAL A 187 12.58 -3.67 -5.03
CA VAL A 187 11.84 -4.41 -6.07
C VAL A 187 10.46 -4.77 -5.52
N SER A 188 9.40 -4.38 -6.23
CA SER A 188 8.04 -4.76 -5.85
C SER A 188 7.34 -5.50 -6.98
N GLU A 189 6.79 -6.68 -6.67
CA GLU A 189 5.96 -7.47 -7.60
C GLU A 189 4.47 -7.45 -7.25
N ILE A 190 4.11 -6.91 -6.08
CA ILE A 190 2.72 -6.75 -5.63
C ILE A 190 2.09 -5.43 -6.07
N HIS A 191 2.90 -4.42 -6.38
CA HIS A 191 2.46 -3.12 -6.86
C HIS A 191 2.76 -2.93 -8.35
N ILE A 192 1.91 -2.17 -9.01
CA ILE A 192 2.12 -1.69 -10.38
C ILE A 192 2.01 -0.17 -10.45
N LEU A 193 2.84 0.44 -11.29
CA LEU A 193 2.70 1.82 -11.70
C LEU A 193 1.87 1.89 -12.98
N LYS A 194 0.76 2.63 -12.96
CA LYS A 194 -0.05 2.90 -14.15
C LYS A 194 0.28 4.27 -14.72
N THR A 195 0.43 4.34 -16.03
CA THR A 195 0.56 5.61 -16.77
C THR A 195 -0.78 6.05 -17.34
N GLU A 196 -0.91 7.34 -17.70
CA GLU A 196 -2.10 7.89 -18.34
C GLU A 196 -2.50 7.15 -19.63
N LEU A 197 -1.52 6.53 -20.30
CA LEU A 197 -1.72 5.72 -21.51
C LEU A 197 -2.13 4.27 -21.23
N GLY A 198 -2.46 3.93 -19.98
CA GLY A 198 -2.88 2.58 -19.58
C GLY A 198 -1.76 1.53 -19.56
N LYS A 199 -0.49 1.92 -19.73
CA LYS A 199 0.65 0.99 -19.59
C LYS A 199 0.96 0.76 -18.11
N GLU A 200 1.27 -0.48 -17.79
CA GLU A 200 1.61 -0.95 -16.46
C GLU A 200 3.11 -1.25 -16.35
N PHE A 201 3.71 -0.90 -15.21
CA PHE A 201 5.13 -1.07 -14.95
C PHE A 201 5.34 -1.68 -13.58
N LEU A 202 6.29 -2.62 -13.47
CA LEU A 202 6.74 -3.15 -12.20
C LEU A 202 7.77 -2.19 -11.55
N PRO A 203 7.55 -1.73 -10.32
CA PRO A 203 8.46 -0.82 -9.65
C PRO A 203 9.80 -1.48 -9.32
N SER A 204 10.89 -0.87 -9.81
CA SER A 204 12.28 -1.17 -9.43
C SER A 204 12.97 0.16 -9.16
N ILE A 205 13.16 0.50 -7.88
CA ILE A 205 13.56 1.83 -7.43
C ILE A 205 14.94 1.77 -6.79
N VAL A 206 15.82 2.70 -7.16
CA VAL A 206 17.13 2.87 -6.56
C VAL A 206 17.13 4.15 -5.72
N PHE A 207 17.60 4.04 -4.48
CA PHE A 207 17.77 5.16 -3.58
C PHE A 207 19.23 5.22 -3.11
N VAL A 208 19.85 6.39 -3.24
CA VAL A 208 21.26 6.60 -2.93
C VAL A 208 21.40 7.20 -1.52
N ASN A 209 22.40 6.73 -0.76
CA ASN A 209 22.78 7.37 0.49
C ASN A 209 23.87 8.42 0.24
N ASP A 210 23.48 9.69 0.18
CA ASP A 210 24.39 10.80 -0.07
C ASP A 210 25.51 10.95 0.98
N TYR A 211 25.35 10.33 2.15
CA TYR A 211 26.35 10.35 3.23
C TYR A 211 27.34 9.18 3.18
N ALA A 212 27.16 8.23 2.26
CA ALA A 212 28.12 7.14 2.09
C ALA A 212 29.32 7.61 1.25
N SER A 213 30.53 7.27 1.69
CA SER A 213 31.76 7.53 0.95
C SER A 213 31.78 6.69 -0.34
N SER A 214 31.61 7.33 -1.50
CA SER A 214 31.55 6.69 -2.83
C SER A 214 30.28 5.87 -3.05
N TYR A 215 29.15 6.52 -3.33
CA TYR A 215 27.91 5.82 -3.70
C TYR A 215 27.75 5.63 -5.20
N GLN A 216 28.52 6.33 -6.02
CA GLN A 216 28.30 6.42 -7.46
C GLN A 216 28.56 5.07 -8.14
N GLU A 217 29.63 4.37 -7.76
CA GLU A 217 29.95 3.05 -8.30
C GLU A 217 28.88 2.02 -7.93
N ALA A 218 28.43 1.99 -6.67
CA ALA A 218 27.32 1.12 -6.27
C ALA A 218 26.02 1.45 -7.02
N ASN A 219 25.72 2.74 -7.23
CA ASN A 219 24.53 3.15 -7.96
C ASN A 219 24.56 2.68 -9.41
N ASP A 220 25.70 2.87 -10.09
CA ASP A 220 25.89 2.43 -11.48
C ASP A 220 25.83 0.90 -11.58
N TYR A 221 26.42 0.18 -10.61
CA TYR A 221 26.33 -1.27 -10.54
C TYR A 221 24.89 -1.76 -10.30
N VAL A 222 24.14 -1.12 -9.40
CA VAL A 222 22.72 -1.46 -9.16
C VAL A 222 21.87 -1.19 -10.40
N LYS A 223 22.09 -0.09 -11.12
CA LYS A 223 21.40 0.16 -12.40
C LYS A 223 21.68 -0.93 -13.44
N TRP A 224 22.92 -1.43 -13.48
CA TRP A 224 23.27 -2.59 -14.30
C TRP A 224 22.52 -3.85 -13.84
N LEU A 225 22.46 -4.11 -12.52
CA LEU A 225 21.69 -5.22 -11.95
C LEU A 225 20.20 -5.12 -12.29
N GLN A 226 19.59 -3.93 -12.26
CA GLN A 226 18.19 -3.74 -12.63
C GLN A 226 17.90 -4.17 -14.08
N ARG A 227 18.80 -3.83 -15.02
CA ARG A 227 18.69 -4.25 -16.42
C ARG A 227 18.82 -5.77 -16.56
N LYS A 228 19.76 -6.37 -15.81
CA LYS A 228 19.95 -7.82 -15.79
C LYS A 228 18.76 -8.55 -15.16
N TRP A 229 18.18 -8.01 -14.10
CA TRP A 229 16.98 -8.51 -13.46
C TRP A 229 15.78 -8.48 -14.40
N ALA A 230 15.56 -7.37 -15.11
CA ALA A 230 14.50 -7.28 -16.11
C ALA A 230 14.69 -8.31 -17.24
N SER A 231 15.93 -8.46 -17.74
CA SER A 231 16.26 -9.47 -18.74
C SER A 231 16.04 -10.90 -18.25
N PHE A 232 16.42 -11.22 -17.01
CA PHE A 232 16.20 -12.53 -16.38
C PHE A 232 14.70 -12.87 -16.31
N ASN A 233 13.87 -11.86 -16.09
CA ASN A 233 12.42 -11.96 -16.04
C ASN A 233 11.73 -11.91 -17.41
N ASN A 234 12.48 -11.78 -18.50
CA ASN A 234 11.94 -11.55 -19.86
C ASN A 234 10.98 -10.35 -19.94
N ILE A 235 11.24 -9.30 -19.17
CA ILE A 235 10.47 -8.05 -19.19
C ILE A 235 11.31 -6.89 -19.73
N PRO A 236 10.72 -5.96 -20.52
CA PRO A 236 11.42 -4.75 -20.94
C PRO A 236 11.81 -3.87 -19.75
N PHE A 237 13.02 -3.31 -19.80
CA PHE A 237 13.48 -2.32 -18.84
C PHE A 237 13.30 -0.91 -19.40
N ILE A 238 12.69 -0.02 -18.62
CA ILE A 238 12.53 1.40 -18.95
C ILE A 238 13.08 2.21 -17.80
N GLU A 239 14.07 3.05 -18.09
CA GLU A 239 14.63 4.01 -17.13
C GLU A 239 13.78 5.28 -17.15
N GLY A 240 13.29 5.69 -15.99
CA GLY A 240 12.49 6.89 -15.83
C GLY A 240 12.75 7.55 -14.47
N GLY A 241 12.71 8.87 -14.43
CA GLY A 241 12.76 9.61 -13.18
C GLY A 241 11.44 9.47 -12.43
N LEU A 242 11.50 9.10 -11.16
CA LEU A 242 10.32 9.01 -10.29
C LEU A 242 9.97 10.39 -9.74
N ASN A 243 8.90 11.00 -10.24
CA ASN A 243 8.27 12.12 -9.55
C ASN A 243 7.20 11.59 -8.59
N LEU A 244 7.61 11.29 -7.36
CA LEU A 244 6.73 10.73 -6.31
C LEU A 244 5.45 11.54 -6.06
N LYS A 245 5.39 12.83 -6.44
CA LYS A 245 4.18 13.65 -6.28
C LYS A 245 3.09 13.33 -7.29
N ASN A 246 3.45 12.77 -8.45
CA ASN A 246 2.54 12.51 -9.57
C ASN A 246 2.51 11.02 -9.95
N THR A 247 3.07 10.14 -9.12
CA THR A 247 3.14 8.70 -9.35
C THR A 247 2.15 8.00 -8.44
N TRP A 248 1.22 7.23 -9.01
CA TRP A 248 0.28 6.40 -8.25
C TRP A 248 0.60 4.91 -8.45
N PHE A 249 0.72 4.18 -7.34
CA PHE A 249 0.87 2.73 -7.33
C PHE A 249 -0.45 2.07 -6.96
N SER A 250 -0.75 0.93 -7.59
CA SER A 250 -1.95 0.13 -7.30
C SER A 250 -1.59 -1.34 -7.07
N ASN A 251 -2.40 -2.04 -6.29
CA ASN A 251 -2.23 -3.47 -6.02
C ASN A 251 -2.51 -4.30 -7.27
N ARG A 252 -1.68 -5.29 -7.54
CA ARG A 252 -1.81 -6.18 -8.70
C ARG A 252 -3.06 -7.08 -8.59
N LYS A 253 -3.47 -7.48 -7.38
CA LYS A 253 -4.58 -8.44 -7.14
C LYS A 253 -5.99 -7.84 -7.23
N GLU A 254 -6.17 -6.53 -7.04
CA GLU A 254 -7.50 -5.90 -7.08
C GLU A 254 -8.16 -5.91 -8.48
N ILE A 255 -7.45 -6.35 -9.51
CA ILE A 255 -7.86 -6.26 -10.91
C ILE A 255 -8.68 -7.49 -11.36
N ASP A 256 -8.55 -8.65 -10.70
CA ASP A 256 -9.11 -9.93 -11.16
C ASP A 256 -10.24 -10.48 -10.26
N SER A 257 -11.40 -9.81 -10.20
CA SER A 257 -12.62 -10.39 -9.61
C SER A 257 -13.77 -10.48 -10.62
N PRO A 258 -14.14 -11.69 -11.09
CA PRO A 258 -15.13 -11.89 -12.15
C PRO A 258 -16.60 -11.92 -11.68
N GLU A 259 -16.90 -12.04 -10.39
CA GLU A 259 -18.28 -12.01 -9.88
C GLU A 259 -18.60 -10.70 -9.17
N ILE A 260 -19.22 -9.78 -9.91
CA ILE A 260 -19.63 -8.48 -9.39
C ILE A 260 -21.04 -8.64 -8.82
N SER A 261 -21.20 -8.57 -7.50
CA SER A 261 -22.53 -8.45 -6.88
C SER A 261 -23.30 -7.26 -7.47
N ARG A 262 -24.64 -7.28 -7.52
CA ARG A 262 -25.44 -6.15 -8.05
C ARG A 262 -25.08 -4.82 -7.40
N SER A 263 -24.81 -4.83 -6.09
CA SER A 263 -24.33 -3.64 -5.37
C SER A 263 -22.98 -3.16 -5.89
N ASN A 264 -22.04 -4.06 -6.18
CA ASN A 264 -20.75 -3.70 -6.80
C ASN A 264 -20.91 -3.23 -8.26
N MET A 265 -21.91 -3.72 -8.97
CA MET A 265 -22.24 -3.26 -10.32
C MET A 265 -22.72 -1.81 -10.28
N TRP A 266 -23.65 -1.47 -9.38
CA TRP A 266 -24.12 -0.08 -9.19
C TRP A 266 -22.97 0.85 -8.78
N ARG A 267 -22.08 0.43 -7.87
CA ARG A 267 -20.87 1.20 -7.53
C ARG A 267 -20.01 1.50 -8.75
N ARG A 268 -19.78 0.51 -9.61
CA ARG A 268 -19.03 0.68 -10.86
C ARG A 268 -19.74 1.59 -11.86
N GLN A 269 -21.07 1.48 -11.98
CA GLN A 269 -21.86 2.37 -12.84
C GLN A 269 -21.74 3.83 -12.38
N TYR A 270 -21.84 4.05 -11.07
CA TYR A 270 -21.67 5.39 -10.51
C TYR A 270 -20.25 5.94 -10.70
N SER A 271 -19.22 5.12 -10.49
CA SER A 271 -17.84 5.58 -10.65
C SER A 271 -17.51 5.97 -12.10
N GLN A 272 -18.17 5.33 -13.08
CA GLN A 272 -18.08 5.70 -14.49
C GLN A 272 -18.84 6.99 -14.83
N VAL A 273 -19.98 7.23 -14.20
CA VAL A 273 -20.83 8.41 -14.43
C VAL A 273 -21.31 9.01 -13.10
N PRO A 274 -20.45 9.80 -12.42
CA PRO A 274 -20.75 10.30 -11.07
C PRO A 274 -21.67 11.52 -11.11
N TYR A 275 -22.94 11.32 -11.49
CA TYR A 275 -23.88 12.40 -11.75
C TYR A 275 -24.21 13.26 -10.51
N LEU A 276 -24.01 12.77 -9.28
CA LEU A 276 -24.19 13.60 -8.08
C LEU A 276 -22.99 14.51 -7.81
N ARG A 277 -21.85 14.34 -8.49
CA ARG A 277 -20.61 15.11 -8.28
C ARG A 277 -20.80 16.62 -8.42
N HIS A 278 -21.71 17.05 -9.30
CA HIS A 278 -21.97 18.47 -9.53
C HIS A 278 -22.88 19.11 -8.48
N PHE A 279 -23.45 18.33 -7.55
CA PHE A 279 -24.32 18.86 -6.50
C PHE A 279 -23.46 19.60 -5.47
N SER A 280 -23.90 20.77 -5.01
CA SER A 280 -23.38 21.36 -3.76
C SER A 280 -23.67 20.44 -2.57
N LYS A 281 -23.07 20.73 -1.42
CA LYS A 281 -23.34 19.97 -0.19
C LYS A 281 -24.82 20.04 0.21
N GLU A 282 -25.42 21.22 0.12
CA GLU A 282 -26.82 21.49 0.41
C GLU A 282 -27.74 20.75 -0.57
N GLN A 283 -27.41 20.77 -1.87
CA GLN A 283 -28.16 20.03 -2.89
C GLN A 283 -28.10 18.52 -2.65
N LEU A 284 -26.94 18.00 -2.20
CA LEU A 284 -26.78 16.59 -1.86
C LEU A 284 -27.61 16.20 -0.62
N LEU A 285 -27.67 17.08 0.39
CA LEU A 285 -28.51 16.90 1.59
C LEU A 285 -30.01 16.91 1.26
N GLU A 286 -30.45 17.79 0.35
CA GLU A 286 -31.84 17.81 -0.12
C GLU A 286 -32.18 16.56 -0.92
N TYR A 287 -31.27 16.12 -1.79
CA TYR A 287 -31.42 14.91 -2.57
C TYR A 287 -31.53 13.67 -1.67
N SER A 288 -30.66 13.55 -0.67
CA SER A 288 -30.71 12.44 0.28
C SER A 288 -32.01 12.43 1.08
N GLN A 289 -32.52 13.59 1.48
CA GLN A 289 -33.79 13.71 2.20
C GLN A 289 -34.95 13.15 1.37
N ARG A 290 -35.04 13.55 0.08
CA ARG A 290 -36.07 13.06 -0.84
C ARG A 290 -35.94 11.56 -1.06
N LEU A 291 -34.71 11.10 -1.32
CA LEU A 291 -34.44 9.69 -1.54
C LEU A 291 -34.87 8.86 -0.33
N TRP A 292 -34.45 9.21 0.90
CA TRP A 292 -34.86 8.49 2.10
C TRP A 292 -36.36 8.53 2.35
N PHE A 293 -37.03 9.65 2.08
CA PHE A 293 -38.49 9.71 2.16
C PHE A 293 -39.17 8.68 1.24
N GLU A 294 -38.61 8.43 0.05
CA GLU A 294 -39.09 7.43 -0.91
C GLU A 294 -38.66 6.00 -0.53
N THR A 295 -37.46 5.83 0.02
CA THR A 295 -36.91 4.51 0.37
C THR A 295 -37.47 3.96 1.68
N LEU A 296 -37.62 4.78 2.72
CA LEU A 296 -38.01 4.35 4.08
C LEU A 296 -39.29 3.51 4.16
N PRO A 297 -40.38 3.81 3.41
CA PRO A 297 -41.58 2.98 3.41
C PRO A 297 -41.35 1.53 2.97
N ALA A 298 -40.31 1.24 2.18
CA ALA A 298 -39.96 -0.12 1.77
C ALA A 298 -39.31 -0.95 2.89
N PHE A 299 -38.79 -0.31 3.94
CA PHE A 299 -38.00 -0.94 5.00
C PHE A 299 -38.64 -0.88 6.39
N ILE A 300 -39.78 -0.19 6.54
CA ILE A 300 -40.47 -0.04 7.83
C ILE A 300 -41.74 -0.89 7.88
N ARG A 301 -41.90 -1.69 8.94
CA ARG A 301 -43.13 -2.45 9.19
C ARG A 301 -44.30 -1.50 9.45
N GLY A 302 -45.44 -1.75 8.80
CA GLY A 302 -46.65 -0.93 8.96
C GLY A 302 -46.82 0.19 7.93
N ALA A 303 -45.96 0.27 6.91
CA ALA A 303 -46.17 1.15 5.77
C ALA A 303 -47.42 0.71 4.98
N HIS A 304 -48.29 1.66 4.64
CA HIS A 304 -49.61 1.38 4.04
C HIS A 304 -49.58 0.78 2.63
N LYS A 305 -48.44 0.81 1.94
CA LYS A 305 -48.29 0.27 0.59
C LYS A 305 -46.86 -0.22 0.37
N GLU A 306 -46.69 -1.52 0.20
CA GLU A 306 -45.41 -2.10 -0.20
C GLU A 306 -45.09 -1.65 -1.65
N PRO A 307 -43.94 -0.99 -1.90
CA PRO A 307 -43.53 -0.64 -3.24
C PRO A 307 -43.25 -1.89 -4.09
N SER A 308 -43.35 -1.77 -5.41
CA SER A 308 -43.00 -2.89 -6.31
C SER A 308 -41.52 -3.22 -6.17
N GLN A 309 -41.15 -4.47 -6.49
CA GLN A 309 -39.73 -4.88 -6.48
C GLN A 309 -38.86 -3.99 -7.37
N GLU A 310 -39.37 -3.56 -8.53
CA GLU A 310 -38.68 -2.66 -9.46
C GLU A 310 -38.39 -1.30 -8.81
N THR A 311 -39.38 -0.70 -8.15
CA THR A 311 -39.20 0.55 -7.40
C THR A 311 -38.20 0.39 -6.26
N VAL A 312 -38.21 -0.73 -5.54
CA VAL A 312 -37.22 -1.01 -4.49
C VAL A 312 -35.82 -1.11 -5.09
N PHE A 313 -35.63 -1.80 -6.22
CA PHE A 313 -34.33 -1.90 -6.87
C PHE A 313 -33.79 -0.54 -7.34
N GLU A 314 -34.61 0.30 -7.96
CA GLU A 314 -34.20 1.66 -8.36
C GLU A 314 -33.79 2.52 -7.16
N LEU A 315 -34.54 2.42 -6.05
CA LEU A 315 -34.23 3.16 -4.83
C LEU A 315 -32.92 2.66 -4.19
N MET A 316 -32.67 1.36 -4.20
CA MET A 316 -31.41 0.77 -3.70
C MET A 316 -30.21 1.17 -4.56
N GLU A 317 -30.37 1.26 -5.88
CA GLU A 317 -29.34 1.75 -6.79
C GLU A 317 -29.00 3.22 -6.49
N LYS A 318 -30.01 4.10 -6.47
CA LYS A 318 -29.84 5.52 -6.13
C LYS A 318 -29.23 5.71 -4.75
N GLN A 319 -29.61 4.88 -3.77
CA GLN A 319 -29.05 4.91 -2.43
C GLN A 319 -27.58 4.48 -2.43
N THR A 320 -27.22 3.47 -3.23
CA THR A 320 -25.81 3.08 -3.43
C THR A 320 -25.01 4.24 -4.02
N HIS A 321 -25.52 4.89 -5.06
CA HIS A 321 -24.86 6.05 -5.70
C HIS A 321 -24.67 7.23 -4.72
N LEU A 322 -25.68 7.52 -3.90
CA LEU A 322 -25.58 8.53 -2.85
C LEU A 322 -24.50 8.18 -1.82
N ILE A 323 -24.45 6.93 -1.35
CA ILE A 323 -23.42 6.48 -0.39
C ILE A 323 -22.03 6.59 -1.01
N GLU A 324 -21.84 6.18 -2.26
CA GLU A 324 -20.57 6.35 -2.97
C GLU A 324 -20.16 7.82 -3.09
N GLU A 325 -21.12 8.72 -3.30
CA GLU A 325 -20.85 10.16 -3.33
C GLU A 325 -20.44 10.73 -1.97
N ILE A 326 -21.18 10.37 -0.92
CA ILE A 326 -20.88 10.75 0.47
C ILE A 326 -19.48 10.26 0.86
N ASN A 327 -19.19 8.99 0.56
CA ASN A 327 -17.91 8.37 0.83
C ASN A 327 -16.78 9.01 0.03
N TYR A 328 -17.00 9.32 -1.26
CA TYR A 328 -16.01 10.02 -2.06
C TYR A 328 -15.65 11.37 -1.44
N ARG A 329 -16.65 12.15 -1.03
CA ARG A 329 -16.47 13.50 -0.48
C ARG A 329 -16.00 13.52 0.98
N GLY A 330 -16.07 12.40 1.69
CA GLY A 330 -15.74 12.33 3.11
C GLY A 330 -16.70 13.15 3.98
N ILE A 331 -18.00 13.16 3.65
CA ILE A 331 -19.01 13.88 4.43
C ILE A 331 -19.47 13.01 5.59
N ASP A 332 -19.42 13.55 6.81
CA ASP A 332 -19.88 12.86 8.00
C ASP A 332 -21.41 12.60 7.93
N PHE A 333 -21.81 11.35 8.17
CA PHE A 333 -23.21 10.94 8.09
C PHE A 333 -24.09 11.65 9.13
N ARG A 334 -23.50 12.15 10.23
CA ARG A 334 -24.22 12.95 11.23
C ARG A 334 -24.83 14.22 10.62
N GLU A 335 -24.22 14.76 9.57
CA GLU A 335 -24.75 15.94 8.86
C GLU A 335 -26.10 15.68 8.20
N PHE A 336 -26.41 14.42 7.94
CA PHE A 336 -27.66 14.00 7.34
C PHE A 336 -28.74 13.65 8.37
N SER A 337 -28.38 13.47 9.64
CA SER A 337 -29.30 13.11 10.73
C SER A 337 -30.50 14.06 10.86
N PRO A 338 -30.33 15.41 10.79
CA PRO A 338 -31.47 16.33 10.84
C PRO A 338 -32.46 16.10 9.69
N LYS A 339 -31.96 15.79 8.49
CA LYS A 339 -32.76 15.56 7.29
C LYS A 339 -33.49 14.22 7.32
N LEU A 340 -32.85 13.18 7.86
CA LEU A 340 -33.53 11.92 8.18
C LEU A 340 -34.68 12.13 9.15
N HIS A 341 -34.45 12.86 10.24
CA HIS A 341 -35.47 13.14 11.24
C HIS A 341 -36.66 13.92 10.66
N GLU A 342 -36.37 14.92 9.82
CA GLU A 342 -37.38 15.68 9.07
C GLU A 342 -38.23 14.78 8.15
N ALA A 343 -37.60 13.85 7.42
CA ALA A 343 -38.29 12.89 6.56
C ALA A 343 -39.20 11.93 7.36
N PHE A 344 -38.72 11.42 8.49
CA PHE A 344 -39.50 10.57 9.41
C PHE A 344 -40.74 11.30 9.94
N ASN A 345 -40.56 12.52 10.46
CA ASN A 345 -41.66 13.33 10.99
C ASN A 345 -42.71 13.62 9.92
N ARG A 346 -42.28 13.91 8.68
CA ARG A 346 -43.18 14.12 7.55
C ARG A 346 -43.98 12.87 7.20
N LEU A 347 -43.35 11.68 7.19
CA LEU A 347 -44.04 10.42 6.93
C LEU A 347 -45.11 10.10 7.99
N GLN A 348 -44.86 10.45 9.26
CA GLN A 348 -45.85 10.34 10.33
C GLN A 348 -47.02 11.31 10.12
N GLN A 349 -46.73 12.58 9.81
CA GLN A 349 -47.76 13.60 9.55
C GLN A 349 -48.64 13.26 8.33
N GLU A 350 -48.07 12.67 7.29
CA GLU A 350 -48.80 12.22 6.10
C GLU A 350 -49.56 10.90 6.32
N GLY A 351 -49.54 10.33 7.54
CA GLY A 351 -50.20 9.06 7.86
C GLY A 351 -49.62 7.86 7.12
N LYS A 352 -48.39 7.98 6.58
CA LYS A 352 -47.69 6.93 5.82
C LYS A 352 -46.90 5.98 6.71
N LEU A 353 -46.69 6.37 7.97
CA LEU A 353 -46.08 5.56 9.02
C LEU A 353 -46.98 5.54 10.25
N ASN A 354 -47.41 4.36 10.67
CA ASN A 354 -48.10 4.14 11.93
C ASN A 354 -47.11 3.46 12.89
N ILE A 355 -46.41 4.26 13.70
CA ILE A 355 -45.56 3.73 14.76
C ILE A 355 -46.47 3.51 15.97
N GLN A 356 -47.02 2.31 16.12
CA GLN A 356 -47.40 1.83 17.44
C GLN A 356 -46.15 1.22 18.06
N ASP A 357 -45.85 1.63 19.30
CA ASP A 357 -44.62 1.37 20.07
C ASP A 357 -43.95 0.00 19.85
#